data_AF-A0A0P7NFD4-F1
#
_entry.id   AF-A0A0P7NFD4-F1
#
_cell.length_a   1.000
_cell.length_b   1.000
_cell.length_c   1.000
_cell.angle_alpha   90.00
_cell.angle_beta   90.00
_cell.angle_gamma   90.00
#
_symmetry.space_group_name_H-M   'P 1'
#
loop_
_entity.id
_entity.type
_entity.pdbx_description
1 polymer ?
#
loop_
_entity_poly.entity_id
_entity_poly.type
_entity_poly.pdbx_seq_one_letter_code
_entity_poly.pdbx_strand_id
1 'polypeptide(L)'
;MTLKEFIKSLKTGEAKKFATNLGVSPSFLSQMASGTSPVSPVRALMIEAETGGHVTRRELRPNDWELIWPEYTGITSPSRHKYELNTKKADGG
;
A
#
# COMPACT_ATOMS: atom_id res chain seq x y z
N MET A 1 -9.84 -6.26 -7.42
CA MET A 1 -9.90 -7.68 -7.05
C MET A 1 -9.47 -7.83 -5.59
N THR A 2 -10.18 -8.60 -4.77
CA THR A 2 -9.77 -8.83 -3.37
C THR A 2 -8.60 -9.82 -3.28
N LEU A 3 -7.84 -9.76 -2.18
CA LEU A 3 -6.78 -10.74 -1.89
C LEU A 3 -7.28 -12.18 -1.91
N LYS A 4 -8.51 -12.41 -1.42
CA LYS A 4 -9.14 -13.73 -1.41
C LYS A 4 -9.43 -14.25 -2.81
N GLU A 5 -9.94 -13.39 -3.68
CA GLU A 5 -10.20 -13.75 -5.08
C GLU A 5 -8.90 -14.02 -5.83
N PHE A 6 -7.86 -13.20 -5.59
CA PHE A 6 -6.55 -13.42 -6.17
C PHE A 6 -5.99 -14.79 -5.78
N ILE A 7 -5.96 -15.11 -4.49
CA ILE A 7 -5.48 -16.43 -4.02
C ILE A 7 -6.29 -17.58 -4.62
N LYS A 8 -7.61 -17.42 -4.77
CA LYS A 8 -8.47 -18.43 -5.41
C LYS A 8 -8.20 -18.62 -6.91
N SER A 9 -7.73 -17.59 -7.60
CA SER A 9 -7.35 -17.68 -9.01
C SER A 9 -5.97 -18.33 -9.24
N LEU A 10 -5.15 -18.45 -8.19
CA LEU A 10 -3.85 -19.09 -8.27
C LEU A 10 -3.99 -20.61 -8.50
N LYS A 11 -3.05 -21.17 -9.26
CA LYS A 11 -2.95 -22.63 -9.44
C LYS A 11 -2.58 -23.32 -8.12
N THR A 12 -2.86 -24.62 -8.02
CA THR A 12 -2.44 -25.42 -6.87
C THR A 12 -0.94 -25.29 -6.61
N GLY A 13 -0.57 -24.96 -5.37
CA GLY A 13 0.82 -24.73 -4.96
C GLY A 13 1.31 -23.28 -5.09
N GLU A 14 0.73 -22.48 -5.99
CA GLU A 14 1.13 -21.07 -6.18
C GLU A 14 0.74 -20.21 -4.97
N ALA A 15 -0.38 -20.50 -4.30
CA ALA A 15 -0.74 -19.81 -3.05
C ALA A 15 0.31 -20.02 -1.93
N LYS A 16 0.94 -21.20 -1.87
CA LYS A 16 2.01 -21.50 -0.91
C LYS A 16 3.27 -20.72 -1.28
N LYS A 17 3.63 -20.70 -2.56
CA LYS A 17 4.77 -19.91 -3.07
C LYS A 17 4.58 -18.42 -2.81
N PHE A 18 3.38 -17.91 -3.05
CA PHE A 18 3.01 -16.53 -2.75
C PHE A 18 3.17 -16.20 -1.25
N ALA A 19 2.72 -17.07 -0.35
CA ALA A 19 2.97 -16.92 1.08
C ALA A 19 4.47 -16.89 1.43
N THR A 20 5.26 -17.79 0.82
CA THR A 20 6.72 -17.84 1.00
C THR A 20 7.41 -16.56 0.52
N ASN A 21 7.04 -16.03 -0.65
CA ASN A 21 7.59 -14.77 -1.16
C ASN A 21 7.30 -13.59 -0.23
N LEU A 22 6.11 -13.57 0.37
CA LEU A 22 5.71 -12.56 1.35
C LEU A 22 6.32 -12.77 2.75
N GLY A 23 7.09 -13.84 2.95
CA GLY A 23 7.69 -14.20 4.23
C GLY A 23 6.63 -14.52 5.30
N VAL A 24 5.52 -15.14 4.93
CA VAL A 24 4.42 -15.50 5.85
C VAL A 24 4.07 -16.97 5.79
N SER A 25 3.41 -17.45 6.85
CA SER A 25 2.77 -18.76 6.81
C SER A 25 1.52 -18.73 5.91
N PRO A 26 1.15 -19.86 5.27
CA PRO A 26 -0.09 -19.97 4.50
C PRO A 26 -1.34 -19.66 5.34
N SER A 27 -1.33 -20.03 6.62
CA SER A 27 -2.44 -19.72 7.54
C SER A 27 -2.59 -18.22 7.76
N PHE A 28 -1.48 -17.49 7.95
CA PHE A 28 -1.54 -16.04 8.13
C PHE A 28 -1.96 -15.33 6.83
N LEU A 29 -1.51 -15.81 5.67
CA LEU A 29 -2.01 -15.35 4.37
C LEU A 29 -3.53 -15.55 4.26
N SER A 30 -4.04 -16.72 4.67
CA SER A 30 -5.48 -17.00 4.67
C SER A 30 -6.26 -16.08 5.62
N GLN A 31 -5.71 -15.79 6.81
CA GLN A 31 -6.33 -14.86 7.76
C GLN A 31 -6.37 -13.43 7.24
N MET A 32 -5.33 -12.99 6.54
CA MET A 32 -5.32 -11.70 5.84
C MET A 32 -6.38 -11.67 4.74
N ALA A 33 -6.48 -12.74 3.93
CA ALA A 33 -7.46 -12.84 2.85
C ALA A 33 -8.91 -12.89 3.36
N SER A 34 -9.16 -13.47 4.53
CA SER A 34 -10.49 -13.49 5.15
C SER A 34 -10.82 -12.20 5.91
N GLY A 35 -9.86 -11.28 6.08
CA GLY A 35 -10.01 -10.08 6.90
C GLY A 35 -9.95 -10.34 8.41
N THR A 36 -9.64 -11.57 8.84
CA THR A 36 -9.49 -11.93 10.26
C THR A 36 -8.24 -11.30 10.87
N SER A 37 -7.20 -11.12 10.07
CA SER A 37 -5.98 -10.40 10.45
C SER A 37 -5.81 -9.16 9.55
N PRO A 38 -5.56 -7.98 10.12
CA PRO A 38 -5.32 -6.78 9.32
C PRO A 38 -3.99 -6.89 8.55
N VAL A 39 -3.99 -6.45 7.30
CA VAL A 39 -2.78 -6.42 6.45
C VAL A 39 -1.97 -5.18 6.77
N SER A 40 -0.81 -5.28 7.43
CA SER A 40 0.01 -4.11 7.79
C SER A 40 0.40 -3.24 6.57
N PRO A 41 0.75 -1.95 6.75
CA PRO A 41 1.12 -1.07 5.65
C PRO A 41 2.24 -1.62 4.75
N VAL A 42 3.31 -2.13 5.37
CA VAL A 42 4.44 -2.75 4.65
C VAL A 42 3.98 -3.96 3.85
N ARG A 43 3.11 -4.80 4.42
CA ARG A 43 2.58 -5.98 3.72
C ARG A 43 1.69 -5.60 2.55
N ALA A 44 0.91 -4.53 2.68
CA ALA A 44 0.07 -4.06 1.59
C ALA A 44 0.91 -3.72 0.35
N LEU A 45 2.06 -3.04 0.55
CA LEU A 45 3.01 -2.75 -0.53
C LEU A 45 3.62 -4.02 -1.13
N MET A 46 4.05 -4.97 -0.29
CA MET A 46 4.63 -6.23 -0.77
C MET A 46 3.62 -7.05 -1.58
N ILE A 47 2.38 -7.16 -1.09
CA ILE A 47 1.30 -7.87 -1.79
C ILE A 47 0.99 -7.19 -3.13
N GLU A 48 0.87 -5.86 -3.16
CA GLU A 48 0.61 -5.12 -4.40
C GLU A 48 1.73 -5.32 -5.42
N ALA A 49 2.98 -5.29 -5.00
CA ALA A 49 4.14 -5.55 -5.87
C ALA A 49 4.15 -7.00 -6.39
N GLU A 50 4.01 -8.00 -5.51
CA GLU A 50 4.02 -9.42 -5.88
C GLU A 50 2.82 -9.80 -6.76
N THR A 51 1.67 -9.12 -6.58
CA THR A 51 0.50 -9.31 -7.43
C THR A 51 0.56 -8.50 -8.72
N GLY A 52 1.59 -7.69 -8.95
CA GLY A 52 1.67 -6.82 -10.12
C GLY A 52 0.52 -5.82 -10.21
N GLY A 53 -0.01 -5.37 -9.07
CA GLY A 53 -1.11 -4.41 -8.99
C GLY A 53 -2.52 -5.00 -9.16
N HIS A 54 -2.69 -6.33 -9.27
CA HIS A 54 -4.02 -6.94 -9.30
C HIS A 54 -4.78 -6.75 -7.97
N VAL A 55 -4.04 -6.74 -6.86
CA VAL A 55 -4.57 -6.45 -5.53
C VAL A 55 -3.86 -5.20 -5.02
N THR A 56 -4.61 -4.10 -4.92
CA THR A 56 -4.02 -2.80 -4.58
C THR A 56 -3.94 -2.57 -3.07
N ARG A 57 -3.05 -1.67 -2.63
CA ARG A 57 -2.98 -1.26 -1.21
C ARG A 57 -4.31 -0.69 -0.68
N ARG A 58 -5.08 -0.04 -1.56
CA ARG A 58 -6.42 0.47 -1.28
C ARG A 58 -7.40 -0.65 -0.96
N GLU A 59 -7.34 -1.76 -1.69
CA GLU A 59 -8.21 -2.92 -1.45
C GLU A 59 -7.81 -3.70 -0.20
N LEU A 60 -6.52 -3.71 0.14
CA LEU A 60 -6.00 -4.36 1.34
C LEU A 60 -6.28 -3.55 2.62
N ARG A 61 -6.37 -2.21 2.49
CA ARG A 61 -6.54 -1.27 3.61
C ARG A 61 -7.63 -0.21 3.30
N PRO A 62 -8.88 -0.60 3.08
CA PRO A 62 -9.92 0.33 2.60
C PRO A 62 -10.23 1.46 3.59
N ASN A 63 -9.98 1.26 4.88
CA ASN A 63 -10.38 2.20 5.93
C ASN A 63 -9.33 3.29 6.23
N ASP A 64 -8.06 3.09 5.85
CA ASP A 64 -6.98 3.98 6.25
C ASP A 64 -5.84 4.14 5.24
N TRP A 65 -5.96 3.59 4.03
CA TRP A 65 -4.94 3.74 2.99
C TRP A 65 -4.63 5.22 2.66
N GLU A 66 -5.63 6.11 2.68
CA GLU A 66 -5.45 7.55 2.39
C GLU A 66 -4.62 8.27 3.46
N LEU A 67 -4.69 7.80 4.71
CA LEU A 67 -3.91 8.36 5.81
C LEU A 67 -2.44 7.92 5.74
N ILE A 68 -2.19 6.73 5.20
CA ILE A 68 -0.86 6.13 5.10
C ILE A 68 -0.15 6.58 3.82
N TRP A 69 -0.88 6.65 2.70
CA TRP A 69 -0.36 7.04 1.38
C TRP A 69 -1.19 8.18 0.76
N PRO A 70 -1.21 9.37 1.39
CA PRO A 70 -1.98 10.51 0.90
C PRO A 70 -1.58 10.94 -0.51
N GLU A 71 -0.33 10.71 -0.92
CA GLU A 71 0.19 11.02 -2.25
C GLU A 71 -0.50 10.24 -3.39
N TYR A 72 -1.21 9.15 -3.07
CA TYR A 72 -1.96 8.35 -4.03
C TYR A 72 -3.42 8.79 -4.18
N THR A 73 -3.88 9.78 -3.42
CA THR A 73 -5.26 10.31 -3.51
C THR A 73 -5.47 11.30 -4.66
N GLY A 74 -4.41 11.63 -5.41
CA GLY A 74 -4.44 12.68 -6.44
C GLY A 74 -4.44 14.10 -5.86
N ILE A 75 -4.42 14.25 -4.52
CA ILE A 75 -4.15 15.51 -3.85
C ILE A 75 -2.64 15.73 -3.91
N THR A 76 -2.16 16.27 -5.03
CA THR A 76 -0.79 16.78 -5.11
C THR A 76 -0.63 17.83 -4.01
N SER A 77 0.32 17.64 -3.09
CA SER A 77 0.67 18.66 -2.11
C SER A 77 0.74 20.03 -2.81
N PRO A 78 0.14 21.10 -2.25
CA PRO A 78 0.28 22.43 -2.83
C PRO A 78 1.77 22.70 -2.98
N SER A 79 2.20 22.90 -4.22
CA SER A 79 3.60 23.09 -4.59
C SER A 79 4.30 23.98 -3.58
N ARG A 80 5.43 23.50 -3.05
CA ARG A 80 6.28 24.12 -2.02
C ARG A 80 6.90 25.47 -2.43
N HIS A 81 6.34 26.14 -3.44
CA HIS A 81 6.84 27.36 -4.09
C HIS A 81 6.42 28.67 -3.39
N LYS A 82 6.06 28.64 -2.11
CA LYS A 82 5.64 29.86 -1.37
C LYS A 82 6.40 30.16 -0.07
N TYR A 83 7.52 29.48 0.21
CA TYR A 83 8.34 29.78 1.40
C TYR A 83 9.73 30.36 1.11
N GLU A 84 10.05 30.67 -0.15
CA GLU A 84 11.36 31.26 -0.54
C GLU A 84 11.34 32.76 -0.86
N LEU A 85 10.25 33.49 -0.57
CA LEU A 85 10.12 34.91 -0.90
C LEU A 85 10.22 35.90 0.27
N ASN A 86 10.63 35.48 1.48
CA ASN A 86 10.67 36.39 2.63
C ASN A 86 12.02 36.54 3.35
N THR A 87 13.16 36.26 2.71
CA THR A 87 14.50 36.48 3.30
C THR A 87 15.36 37.50 2.56
N LYS A 88 14.82 38.24 1.59
CA LYS A 88 15.56 39.29 0.85
C LYS A 88 14.91 40.67 1.03
N LYS A 89 14.83 41.15 2.27
CA LYS A 89 14.59 42.59 2.56
C LYS A 89 15.12 42.98 3.93
N ALA A 90 16.43 42.89 4.12
CA ALA A 90 17.13 43.48 5.27
C ALA A 90 18.64 43.60 4.94
N ASP A 91 18.98 44.38 3.90
CA ASP A 91 20.26 45.08 3.82
C ASP A 91 20.15 46.17 2.74
N GLY A 92 20.17 47.43 3.16
CA GLY A 92 19.96 48.58 2.29
C GLY A 92 19.36 49.76 3.04
N GLY A 93 20.21 50.46 3.80
CA GLY A 93 19.89 51.69 4.53
C GLY A 93 21.02 52.07 5.48
#